data_AF-A0A850NQU8-F1
#
_entry.id   AF-A0A850NQU8-F1
#
_cell.length_a   1.000
_cell.length_b   1.000
_cell.length_c   1.000
_cell.angle_alpha   90.00
_cell.angle_beta   90.00
_cell.angle_gamma   90.00
#
_symmetry.space_group_name_H-M   'P 1'
#
loop_
_entity.id
_entity.type
_entity.pdbx_description
1 polymer ?
#
loop_
_entity_poly.entity_id
_entity_poly.type
_entity_poly.pdbx_seq_one_letter_code
_entity_poly.pdbx_strand_id
1 'polypeptide(L)' 'MSDFVSLLGDVPLTTDAAIVKRKSRDFYWYSPVLKARLDGLSADVLLTPRDEADLLAIAQAARASGTPLT' A
#
# COMPACT_ATOMS: atom_id res chain seq x y z
N MET A 1 -10.77 9.11 -6.35
CA MET A 1 -9.91 8.71 -5.21
C MET A 1 -10.74 7.78 -4.36
N SER A 2 -10.23 6.61 -3.95
CA SER A 2 -11.02 5.64 -3.17
C SER A 2 -11.49 6.22 -1.84
N ASP A 3 -12.64 5.75 -1.33
CA ASP A 3 -13.20 6.13 -0.04
C ASP A 3 -12.17 5.99 1.10
N PHE A 4 -11.25 5.03 0.98
CA PHE A 4 -10.12 4.84 1.89
C PHE A 4 -9.23 6.07 2.05
N VAL A 5 -8.76 6.68 0.96
CA VAL A 5 -7.81 7.81 1.02
C VAL A 5 -8.44 9.01 1.71
N SER A 6 -9.75 9.23 1.53
CA SER A 6 -10.45 10.31 2.23
C SER A 6 -10.57 10.10 3.74
N LEU A 7 -10.46 8.88 4.24
CA LEU A 7 -10.53 8.57 5.67
C LEU A 7 -9.18 8.74 6.40
N LEU A 8 -8.09 8.93 5.67
CA LEU A 8 -6.72 8.95 6.23
C LEU A 8 -6.29 10.30 6.82
N GLY A 9 -7.06 11.38 6.62
CA GLY A 9 -6.70 12.71 7.12
C GLY A 9 -5.37 13.20 6.53
N ASP A 10 -4.41 13.53 7.39
CA ASP A 10 -3.08 14.05 7.03
C ASP A 10 -1.96 12.99 7.02
N VAL A 11 -2.31 11.70 7.17
CA VAL A 11 -1.33 10.61 7.13
C VAL A 11 -0.50 10.71 5.84
N PRO A 12 0.84 10.75 5.93
CA PRO A 12 1.68 10.86 4.75
C PRO A 12 1.47 9.71 3.78
N LEU A 13 1.20 10.04 2.52
CA LEU A 13 0.98 9.09 1.45
C LEU A 13 1.68 9.49 0.16
N THR A 14 1.91 8.51 -0.71
CA THR A 14 2.33 8.74 -2.09
C THR A 14 1.62 7.81 -3.04
N THR A 15 1.27 8.34 -4.21
CA THR A 15 0.70 7.63 -5.36
C THR A 15 1.62 7.71 -6.58
N ASP A 16 2.88 8.11 -6.39
CA ASP A 16 3.86 8.09 -7.49
C ASP A 16 4.07 6.65 -7.96
N ALA A 17 3.71 6.38 -9.22
CA ALA A 17 3.69 5.02 -9.75
C ALA A 17 5.06 4.32 -9.70
N ALA A 18 6.16 5.06 -9.84
CA ALA A 18 7.49 4.48 -9.78
C ALA A 18 7.89 4.12 -8.34
N ILE A 19 7.58 5.00 -7.38
CA ILE A 19 7.85 4.76 -5.96
C ILE A 19 6.99 3.61 -5.44
N VAL A 20 5.69 3.62 -5.70
CA VAL A 20 4.75 2.59 -5.24
C VAL A 20 5.15 1.23 -5.83
N LYS A 21 5.36 1.14 -7.14
CA LYS A 21 5.79 -0.10 -7.80
C LYS A 21 7.09 -0.66 -7.23
N ARG A 22 8.05 0.20 -6.87
CA ARG A 22 9.30 -0.23 -6.24
C ARG A 22 9.07 -0.76 -4.82
N LYS A 23 8.15 -0.17 -4.06
CA LYS A 23 7.85 -0.53 -2.67
C LYS A 23 6.85 -1.68 -2.51
N SER A 24 6.12 -2.02 -3.56
CA SER A 24 5.23 -3.20 -3.60
C SER A 24 5.95 -4.52 -3.92
N ARG A 25 7.28 -4.51 -4.05
CA ARG A 25 8.09 -5.66 -4.47
C ARG A 25 9.08 -6.04 -3.38
N ASP A 26 9.10 -7.32 -3.05
CA ASP A 26 10.17 -7.98 -2.30
C ASP A 26 11.11 -8.71 -3.28
N PHE A 27 11.87 -9.69 -2.80
CA PHE A 27 12.78 -10.49 -3.63
C PHE A 27 12.09 -11.65 -4.39
N TYR A 28 10.80 -11.55 -4.71
CA TYR A 28 10.03 -12.63 -5.37
C TYR A 28 10.67 -13.18 -6.65
N TRP A 29 11.46 -12.37 -7.37
CA TRP A 29 12.12 -12.78 -8.61
C TRP A 29 13.18 -13.87 -8.43
N TYR A 30 13.59 -14.19 -7.20
CA TYR A 30 14.47 -15.33 -6.91
C TYR A 30 13.83 -16.66 -7.32
N SER A 31 12.51 -16.76 -7.30
CA SER A 31 11.77 -17.91 -7.82
C SER A 31 11.25 -17.59 -9.23
N PRO A 32 11.62 -18.37 -10.27
CA PRO A 32 11.07 -18.19 -11.62
C PRO A 32 9.54 -18.31 -11.65
N VAL A 33 8.97 -19.17 -10.81
CA VAL A 33 7.51 -19.35 -10.69
C VAL A 33 6.85 -18.11 -10.12
N LEU A 34 7.41 -17.52 -9.05
CA LEU A 34 6.85 -16.30 -8.46
C LEU A 34 7.09 -15.09 -9.36
N LYS A 35 8.24 -15.01 -10.04
CA LYS A 35 8.49 -13.96 -11.03
C LYS A 35 7.38 -13.93 -12.07
N ALA A 36 7.04 -15.07 -12.67
CA ALA A 36 6.00 -15.15 -13.70
C ALA A 36 4.60 -14.74 -13.18
N ARG A 37 4.30 -15.00 -11.90
CA ARG A 37 2.97 -14.73 -11.31
C ARG A 37 2.80 -13.31 -10.77
N LEU A 38 3.88 -12.71 -10.27
CA LEU A 38 3.81 -11.44 -9.54
C LEU A 38 4.37 -10.26 -10.35
N ASP A 39 4.96 -10.51 -11.54
CA ASP A 39 5.42 -9.40 -12.37
C ASP A 39 4.26 -8.49 -12.76
N GLY A 40 4.52 -7.18 -12.71
CA GLY A 40 3.50 -6.16 -12.96
C GLY A 40 2.57 -5.84 -11.79
N LEU A 41 2.51 -6.65 -10.73
CA LEU A 41 1.72 -6.31 -9.54
C LEU A 41 2.33 -5.11 -8.80
N SER A 42 1.45 -4.21 -8.36
CA SER A 42 1.77 -3.01 -7.60
C SER A 42 0.55 -2.63 -6.76
N ALA A 43 0.78 -2.01 -5.61
CA ALA A 43 -0.28 -1.34 -4.86
C ALA A 43 -0.71 -0.05 -5.57
N ASP A 44 -1.85 0.52 -5.13
CA ASP A 44 -2.37 1.80 -5.60
C ASP A 44 -1.78 3.01 -4.85
N VAL A 45 -1.45 2.83 -3.57
CA VAL A 45 -0.95 3.88 -2.67
C VAL A 45 0.05 3.30 -1.67
N LEU A 46 1.04 4.09 -1.30
CA LEU A 46 1.98 3.79 -0.22
C LEU A 46 1.79 4.80 0.91
N LEU A 47 1.56 4.31 2.12
CA LEU A 47 1.43 5.13 3.34
C LEU A 47 2.73 5.07 4.14
N THR A 48 3.12 6.19 4.74
CA THR A 48 4.30 6.29 5.61
C THR A 48 3.86 6.84 6.97
N PRO A 49 3.36 5.98 7.87
CA PRO A 49 2.91 6.41 9.19
C PRO A 49 4.06 7.01 9.98
N ARG A 50 3.79 8.10 10.69
CA ARG A 50 4.76 8.79 11.56
C ARG A 50 4.88 8.09 12.91
N ASP A 51 3.79 7.54 13.40
CA ASP A 51 3.66 6.93 14.73
C ASP A 51 2.53 5.87 14.79
N GLU A 52 2.25 5.38 15.99
CA GLU A 52 1.19 4.40 16.25
C GLU A 52 -0.21 4.97 16.03
N ALA A 53 -0.42 6.28 16.20
CA ALA A 53 -1.72 6.91 15.98
C ALA A 53 -2.06 6.90 14.48
N ASP A 54 -1.09 7.22 13.61
CA ASP A 54 -1.23 7.07 12.16
C ASP A 54 -1.54 5.61 11.79
N LEU A 55 -0.82 4.64 12.38
CA LEU A 55 -1.07 3.21 12.12
C LEU A 55 -2.50 2.78 12.48
N LEU A 56 -3.01 3.21 13.63
CA LEU A 56 -4.38 2.91 14.05
C LEU A 56 -5.42 3.55 13.13
N ALA A 57 -5.20 4.81 12.69
CA ALA A 57 -6.07 5.49 11.74
C ALA A 57 -6.13 4.75 10.39
N ILE A 58 -4.98 4.31 9.87
CA ILE A 58 -4.88 3.51 8.64
C ILE A 58 -5.68 2.21 8.77
N ALA A 59 -5.48 1.45 9.85
CA ALA A 59 -6.15 0.17 10.06
C ALA A 59 -7.69 0.33 10.18
N GLN A 60 -8.14 1.38 10.87
CA GLN A 60 -9.56 1.70 11.00
C GLN A 60 -10.17 2.09 9.66
N ALA A 61 -9.50 2.96 8.91
CA ALA A 61 -9.93 3.37 7.57
C ALA A 61 -10.04 2.16 6.63
N ALA A 62 -9.02 1.30 6.61
CA ALA A 62 -8.98 0.11 5.76
C ALA A 62 -10.11 -0.88 6.09
N ARG A 63 -10.37 -1.09 7.39
CA ARG A 63 -11.51 -1.91 7.84
C ARG A 63 -12.85 -1.29 7.40
N ALA A 64 -13.01 0.02 7.53
CA ALA A 64 -14.26 0.71 7.19
C ALA A 64 -14.56 0.68 5.69
N SER A 65 -13.54 0.82 4.85
CA SER A 65 -13.66 0.79 3.38
C SER A 65 -13.50 -0.59 2.75
N GLY A 66 -13.15 -1.62 3.54
CA GLY A 66 -12.84 -2.96 3.03
C GLY A 66 -11.56 -3.01 2.17
N THR A 67 -10.64 -2.05 2.36
CA THR A 67 -9.41 -1.95 1.58
C THR A 67 -8.34 -2.91 2.13
N PRO A 68 -7.71 -3.76 1.29
CA PRO A 68 -6.61 -4.61 1.72
C PRO A 68 -5.40 -3.80 2.21
N LEU A 69 -4.74 -4.28 3.27
CA LEU A 69 -3.44 -3.82 3.73
C LEU A 69 -2.43 -4.96 3.56
N THR A 70 -1.23 -4.63 3.09
CA THR A 70 -0.10 -5.56 2.90
C THR A 70 1.12 -5.01 3.61
#